data_AF-A0A1B6D779-F1
#
_entry.id   AF-A0A1B6D779-F1
#
_cell.length_a   1.000
_cell.length_b   1.000
_cell.length_c   1.000
_cell.angle_alpha   90.00
_cell.angle_beta   90.00
_cell.angle_gamma   90.00
#
_symmetry.space_group_name_H-M   'P 1'
#
loop_
_entity.id
_entity.type
_entity.pdbx_description
1 polymer ?
#
loop_
_entity_poly.entity_id
_entity_poly.type
_entity_poly.pdbx_seq_one_letter_code
_entity_poly.pdbx_strand_id
1 'polypeptide(L)'
;MKVKSDLCYDVVQDVIRGPHTNVQVFVIRSLVGKWKQPIYYGFDKPVSKKLFFTAIEMIESAGFRVRPFVCDKGPSNQKLFSKLNKFVILRALLVNTIYGHFVMFLTC
;
A
#
# COMPACT_ATOMS: atom_id res chain seq x y z
N MET A 1 0.87 -2.48 -11.48
CA MET A 1 1.97 -2.53 -12.49
C MET A 1 1.80 -3.77 -13.35
N LYS A 2 1.84 -3.65 -14.69
CA LYS A 2 1.73 -4.80 -15.59
C LYS A 2 3.05 -5.57 -15.62
N VAL A 3 2.99 -6.90 -15.59
CA VAL A 3 4.15 -7.81 -15.67
C VAL A 3 3.98 -8.79 -16.83
N LYS A 4 5.08 -9.45 -17.24
CA LYS A 4 5.04 -10.48 -18.28
C LYS A 4 4.31 -11.71 -17.73
N SER A 5 3.33 -12.19 -18.47
CA SER A 5 2.42 -13.26 -18.05
C SER A 5 2.95 -14.64 -18.42
N ASP A 6 4.13 -14.99 -17.88
CA ASP A 6 4.77 -16.28 -18.09
C ASP A 6 4.68 -17.16 -16.83
N LEU A 7 4.76 -18.47 -17.03
CA LEU A 7 5.03 -19.44 -15.97
C LEU A 7 6.54 -19.43 -15.66
N CYS A 8 6.88 -19.39 -14.38
CA CYS A 8 8.26 -19.41 -13.92
C CYS A 8 8.43 -20.51 -12.85
N TYR A 9 9.50 -21.30 -12.95
CA TYR A 9 9.85 -22.28 -11.93
C TYR A 9 10.88 -21.67 -10.97
N ASP A 10 10.52 -21.60 -9.69
CA ASP A 10 11.38 -21.14 -8.61
C ASP A 10 12.06 -22.35 -7.95
N VAL A 11 13.33 -22.56 -8.31
CA VAL A 11 14.13 -23.71 -7.86
C VAL A 11 14.33 -23.71 -6.34
N VAL A 12 14.46 -22.53 -5.72
CA VAL A 12 14.78 -22.41 -4.29
C VAL A 12 13.58 -22.81 -3.42
N GLN A 13 12.38 -22.52 -3.91
CA GLN A 13 11.13 -22.81 -3.22
C GLN A 13 10.43 -24.06 -3.78
N ASP A 14 10.99 -24.66 -4.82
CA ASP A 14 10.42 -25.79 -5.58
C ASP A 14 8.94 -25.58 -5.94
N VAL A 15 8.63 -24.41 -6.51
CA VAL A 15 7.26 -24.03 -6.88
C VAL A 15 7.19 -23.38 -8.25
N ILE A 16 6.11 -23.67 -8.96
CA ILE A 16 5.75 -22.98 -10.20
C ILE A 16 4.95 -21.72 -9.83
N ARG A 17 5.40 -20.56 -10.32
CA ARG A 17 4.78 -19.24 -10.12
C ARG A 17 4.15 -18.75 -11.43
N GLY A 18 3.04 -18.02 -11.31
CA GLY A 18 2.32 -17.46 -12.46
C GLY A 18 1.39 -18.46 -13.17
N PRO A 19 0.88 -18.10 -14.36
CA PRO A 19 1.07 -16.80 -15.01
C PRO A 19 0.37 -15.67 -14.25
N HIS A 20 1.04 -14.52 -14.12
CA HIS A 20 0.50 -13.33 -13.47
C HIS A 20 0.48 -12.14 -14.42
N THR A 21 -0.54 -11.28 -14.34
CA THR A 21 -0.67 -10.13 -15.26
C THR A 21 -0.28 -8.82 -14.60
N ASN A 22 -0.61 -8.67 -13.32
CA ASN A 22 -0.39 -7.44 -12.58
C ASN A 22 0.25 -7.69 -11.22
N VAL A 23 1.11 -6.76 -10.81
CA VAL A 23 1.64 -6.65 -9.46
C VAL A 23 1.11 -5.38 -8.82
N GLN A 24 0.56 -5.56 -7.62
CA GLN A 24 0.24 -4.51 -6.67
C GLN A 24 1.41 -4.35 -5.71
N VAL A 25 1.88 -3.11 -5.50
CA VAL A 25 2.93 -2.81 -4.52
C VAL A 25 2.41 -1.73 -3.60
N PHE A 26 2.69 -1.83 -2.29
CA PHE A 26 2.60 -0.67 -1.43
C PHE A 26 3.99 -0.17 -1.11
N VAL A 27 4.18 1.12 -1.35
CA VAL A 27 5.41 1.82 -1.00
C VAL A 27 5.09 2.84 0.08
N ILE A 28 5.86 2.79 1.15
CA ILE A 28 5.89 3.85 2.13
C ILE A 28 6.92 4.88 1.73
N ARG A 29 6.58 6.15 1.88
CA ARG A 29 7.47 7.26 1.58
C ARG A 29 7.43 8.27 2.72
N SER A 30 8.60 8.79 3.08
CA SER A 30 8.67 9.88 4.04
C SER A 30 8.07 11.17 3.46
N LEU A 31 7.31 11.89 4.28
CA LEU A 31 6.80 13.21 3.90
C LEU A 31 7.88 14.30 3.96
N VAL A 32 8.77 14.22 4.96
CA VAL A 32 9.80 15.24 5.23
C VAL A 32 11.20 14.77 4.79
N GLY A 33 11.47 13.47 4.93
CA GLY A 33 12.74 12.86 4.53
C GLY A 33 12.78 12.47 3.05
N LYS A 34 13.98 12.18 2.54
CA LYS A 34 14.20 11.65 1.19
C LYS A 34 14.35 10.13 1.19
N TRP A 35 13.34 9.42 1.69
CA TRP A 35 13.36 7.96 1.71
C TRP A 35 12.02 7.33 1.34
N LYS A 36 12.08 6.12 0.78
CA LYS A 36 10.95 5.29 0.40
C LYS A 36 11.29 3.80 0.55
N GLN A 37 10.32 2.96 0.88
CA GLN A 37 10.52 1.53 1.05
C GLN A 37 9.25 0.76 0.60
N PRO A 38 9.37 -0.32 -0.17
CA PRO A 38 8.25 -1.22 -0.43
C PRO A 38 7.93 -2.04 0.83
N ILE A 39 6.66 -2.11 1.22
CA ILE A 39 6.21 -2.88 2.40
C ILE A 39 5.27 -4.03 2.07
N TYR A 40 4.74 -4.04 0.85
CA TYR A 40 3.82 -5.06 0.39
C TYR A 40 3.99 -5.27 -1.10
N TYR A 41 3.87 -6.52 -1.53
CA TYR A 41 3.68 -6.87 -2.93
C TYR A 41 2.66 -8.02 -3.02
N GLY A 42 1.88 -8.02 -4.11
CA GLY A 42 0.92 -9.08 -4.39
C GLY A 42 0.61 -9.17 -5.87
N PHE A 43 0.52 -10.38 -6.39
CA PHE A 43 0.16 -10.64 -7.79
C PHE A 43 -1.36 -10.79 -7.94
N ASP A 44 -1.91 -10.17 -8.98
CA ASP A 44 -3.32 -10.24 -9.45
C ASP A 44 -4.38 -10.10 -8.34
N LYS A 45 -4.05 -9.40 -7.26
CA LYS A 45 -4.92 -9.23 -6.09
C LYS A 45 -5.33 -7.76 -5.95
N PRO A 46 -6.64 -7.46 -5.92
CA PRO A 46 -7.09 -6.12 -5.61
C PRO A 46 -6.83 -5.80 -4.13
N VAL A 47 -6.61 -4.51 -3.84
CA VAL A 47 -6.43 -4.06 -2.45
C VAL A 47 -7.73 -4.24 -1.68
N SER A 48 -7.70 -5.09 -0.65
CA SER A 48 -8.84 -5.27 0.26
C SER A 48 -8.78 -4.28 1.43
N LYS A 49 -9.94 -3.95 1.99
CA LYS A 49 -10.03 -3.11 3.21
C LYS A 49 -9.21 -3.69 4.37
N LYS A 50 -9.27 -5.01 4.57
CA LYS A 50 -8.51 -5.70 5.61
C LYS A 50 -7.01 -5.51 5.42
N LEU A 51 -6.50 -5.82 4.22
CA LEU A 51 -5.08 -5.66 3.90
C LEU A 51 -4.61 -4.22 4.10
N PHE A 52 -5.43 -3.25 3.70
CA PHE A 52 -5.13 -1.83 3.84
C PHE A 52 -4.96 -1.42 5.32
N PHE A 53 -5.91 -1.79 6.20
CA PHE A 53 -5.80 -1.46 7.62
C PHE A 53 -4.67 -2.22 8.33
N THR A 54 -4.46 -3.50 7.99
CA THR A 54 -3.33 -4.26 8.52
C THR A 54 -1.99 -3.62 8.15
N ALA A 55 -1.84 -3.10 6.92
CA ALA A 55 -0.63 -2.37 6.53
C ALA A 55 -0.43 -1.11 7.38
N ILE A 56 -1.49 -0.34 7.64
CA ILE A 56 -1.41 0.85 8.50
C ILE A 56 -1.02 0.46 9.93
N GLU A 57 -1.65 -0.54 10.52
CA GLU A 57 -1.36 -1.02 11.88
C GLU A 57 0.09 -1.50 12.02
N MET A 58 0.64 -2.20 11.01
CA MET A 58 2.04 -2.61 11.02
C MET A 58 3.00 -1.42 10.98
N ILE A 59 2.68 -0.39 10.20
CA ILE A 59 3.50 0.82 10.12
C ILE A 59 3.44 1.61 11.44
N GLU A 60 2.23 1.76 12.01
CA GLU A 60 2.04 2.50 13.25
C GLU A 60 2.65 1.79 14.46
N SER A 61 2.59 0.46 14.50
CA SER A 61 3.27 -0.34 15.54
C SER A 61 4.79 -0.28 15.43
N ALA A 62 5.35 -0.04 14.23
CA ALA A 62 6.77 0.23 14.03
C ALA A 62 7.19 1.67 14.44
N GLY A 63 6.27 2.50 14.93
CA GLY A 63 6.54 3.85 15.43
C GLY A 63 6.34 4.97 14.40
N PHE A 64 5.82 4.67 13.22
CA PHE A 64 5.59 5.65 12.15
C PHE A 64 4.12 6.05 12.06
N ARG A 65 3.83 7.35 11.99
CA ARG A 65 2.43 7.82 11.82
C ARG A 65 2.07 7.87 10.34
N VAL A 66 1.16 7.02 9.89
CA VAL A 66 0.58 7.12 8.54
C VAL A 66 -0.40 8.29 8.53
N ARG A 67 -0.20 9.25 7.62
CA ARG A 67 -1.21 10.30 7.39
C ARG A 67 -1.82 10.14 6.02
N PRO A 68 -1.14 10.47 4.91
CA PRO A 68 -1.82 10.54 3.64
C PRO A 68 -1.62 9.24 2.86
N PHE A 69 -2.64 8.86 2.11
CA PHE A 69 -2.60 7.73 1.18
C PHE A 69 -2.94 8.24 -0.23
N VAL A 70 -2.19 7.80 -1.23
CA VAL A 70 -2.46 8.05 -2.66
C VAL A 70 -2.60 6.72 -3.33
N CYS A 71 -3.63 6.64 -4.16
CA CYS A 71 -3.84 5.57 -5.11
C CYS A 71 -4.00 6.18 -6.50
N ASP A 72 -3.85 5.34 -7.52
CA ASP A 72 -4.39 5.67 -8.82
C ASP A 72 -5.93 5.81 -8.77
N LYS A 73 -6.53 6.41 -9.81
CA LYS A 73 -7.99 6.49 -9.95
C LYS A 73 -8.58 5.25 -10.61
N GLY A 74 -7.95 4.09 -10.48
CA GLY A 74 -8.45 2.84 -11.05
C GLY A 74 -9.81 2.43 -10.45
N PRO A 75 -10.67 1.73 -11.19
CA PRO A 75 -12.02 1.35 -10.73
C PRO A 75 -11.98 0.48 -9.47
N SER A 76 -10.96 -0.36 -9.32
CA SER A 76 -10.74 -1.17 -8.10
C SER A 76 -10.51 -0.29 -6.87
N ASN A 77 -9.66 0.73 -7.01
CA ASN A 77 -9.36 1.65 -5.94
C ASN A 77 -10.58 2.52 -5.62
N GLN A 78 -11.27 3.07 -6.62
CA GLN A 78 -12.52 3.80 -6.41
C GLN A 78 -13.54 2.97 -5.61
N LYS A 79 -13.71 1.68 -5.94
CA LYS A 79 -14.58 0.75 -5.20
C LYS A 79 -14.11 0.53 -3.76
N LEU A 80 -12.80 0.47 -3.51
CA LEU A 80 -12.24 0.43 -2.15
C LEU A 80 -12.58 1.72 -1.38
N PHE A 81 -12.41 2.89 -1.99
CA PHE A 81 -12.75 4.17 -1.38
C PHE A 81 -14.24 4.29 -1.07
N SER A 82 -15.12 3.80 -1.93
CA SER A 82 -16.57 3.75 -1.63
C SER A 82 -16.88 2.89 -0.40
N LYS A 83 -16.04 1.89 -0.08
CA LYS A 83 -16.17 1.01 1.09
C LYS A 83 -15.46 1.55 2.35
N LEU A 84 -14.55 2.49 2.19
CA LEU A 84 -13.89 3.20 3.28
C LEU A 84 -14.79 4.37 3.68
N ASN A 85 -15.39 4.31 4.87
CA ASN A 85 -16.18 5.44 5.37
C ASN A 85 -15.32 6.72 5.36
N LYS A 86 -15.87 7.81 4.79
CA LYS A 86 -15.19 9.11 4.59
C LYS A 86 -14.53 9.67 5.86
N PHE A 87 -14.98 9.26 7.04
CA PHE A 87 -14.44 9.65 8.34
C PHE A 87 -12.99 9.21 8.60
N VAL A 88 -12.55 8.09 8.02
CA VAL A 88 -11.14 7.63 8.12
C VAL A 88 -10.22 8.50 7.27
N ILE A 89 -10.72 9.04 6.16
CA ILE A 89 -9.99 9.91 5.24
C ILE A 89 -9.77 11.31 5.84
N LEU A 90 -10.67 11.78 6.69
CA LEU A 90 -10.53 13.08 7.37
C LEU A 90 -9.40 13.10 8.42
N ARG A 91 -9.10 11.97 9.09
CA ARG A 91 -7.91 11.86 9.96
C ARG A 91 -6.58 11.94 9.19
N ALA A 92 -6.59 11.62 7.89
CA ALA A 92 -5.44 11.75 7.01
C ALA A 92 -5.19 13.19 6.53
N LEU A 93 -6.23 14.04 6.51
CA LEU A 93 -6.19 15.39 5.94
C LEU A 93 -6.11 16.52 6.97
N LEU A 94 -6.44 16.27 8.24
CA LEU A 94 -6.45 17.29 9.30
C LEU A 94 -5.56 16.89 10.47
N VAL A 95 -4.23 16.94 10.31
CA VAL A 95 -3.34 17.06 11.48
C VAL A 95 -2.19 18.00 11.19
N ASN A 96 -2.23 19.11 11.93
CA ASN A 96 -1.23 20.15 12.03
C ASN A 96 0.16 19.58 12.38
N THR A 97 1.16 20.05 11.64
CA THR A 97 2.57 19.66 11.67
C THR A 97 3.25 20.17 12.96
N ILE A 98 3.05 19.53 14.12
CA ILE A 98 3.67 20.02 15.37
C ILE A 98 4.39 18.95 16.20
N TYR A 99 4.15 17.64 15.97
CA TYR A 99 4.86 16.61 16.71
C TYR A 99 5.70 15.75 15.77
N GLY A 100 7.01 15.99 15.83
CA GLY A 100 8.01 15.22 15.10
C GLY A 100 7.82 13.73 15.38
N HIS A 101 7.61 12.98 14.30
CA HIS A 101 8.05 11.60 14.05
C HIS A 101 7.37 11.18 12.74
N PHE A 102 8.15 11.32 11.65
CA PHE A 102 7.94 10.81 10.29
C PHE A 102 6.48 10.54 9.86
N VAL A 103 5.89 11.52 9.19
CA VAL A 103 4.63 11.31 8.46
C VAL A 103 4.90 10.43 7.25
N MET A 104 4.21 9.30 7.17
CA MET A 104 4.39 8.30 6.12
C MET A 104 3.25 8.35 5.11
N PHE A 105 3.64 8.37 3.85
CA PHE A 105 2.79 8.36 2.68
C PHE A 105 2.71 6.94 2.12
N LEU A 106 1.53 6.34 2.01
CA LEU A 106 1.35 5.02 1.42
C LEU A 106 0.87 5.18 -0.04
N THR A 107 1.61 4.65 -1.01
CA THR A 107 1.24 4.65 -2.44
C THR A 107 0.89 3.24 -2.90
N CYS A 108 -0.27 3.06 -3.56
CA CYS A 108 -0.65 1.82 -4.24
C CYS A 108 -0.62 1.96 -5.77
#